data_AF-A0A849BJN5-F1
#
_entry.id   AF-A0A849BJN5-F1
#
_cell.length_a   1.000
_cell.length_b   1.000
_cell.length_c   1.000
_cell.angle_alpha   90.00
_cell.angle_beta   90.00
_cell.angle_gamma   90.00
#
_symmetry.space_group_name_H-M   'P 1'
#
loop_
_entity.id
_entity.type
_entity.pdbx_description
1 polymer ?
#
loop_
_entity_poly.entity_id
_entity_poly.type
_entity_poly.pdbx_seq_one_letter_code
_entity_poly.pdbx_strand_id
1 'polypeptide(L)'
;MVAVGEDVLHAEHDVLARVDDQFDDLAAAFRGTRTPLRGHVEAIRDGAGELAGALDAGATAFGLSWDAVLGVLEQTAGLVAGNVGRLSVDLEAVDVDASTSITL
;
A
#
# COMPACT_ATOMS: atom_id res chain seq x y z
N MET A 1 -3.49 -2.69 -43.83
CA MET A 1 -3.88 -1.54 -42.99
C MET A 1 -4.55 -2.13 -41.77
N VAL A 2 -3.80 -2.30 -40.69
CA VAL A 2 -4.27 -2.96 -39.46
C VAL A 2 -5.12 -1.94 -38.72
N ALA A 3 -6.40 -2.25 -38.52
CA ALA A 3 -7.26 -1.48 -37.64
C ALA A 3 -6.73 -1.62 -36.21
N VAL A 4 -6.11 -0.56 -35.72
CA VAL A 4 -5.77 -0.37 -34.31
C VAL A 4 -6.66 0.78 -33.84
N GLY A 5 -7.53 0.52 -32.88
CA GLY A 5 -8.62 1.39 -32.46
C GLY A 5 -9.89 0.57 -32.52
N GLU A 6 -10.51 0.19 -31.41
CA GLU A 6 -11.17 1.15 -30.51
C GLU A 6 -11.54 0.47 -29.16
N ASP A 7 -10.70 -0.39 -28.60
CA ASP A 7 -10.94 -0.98 -27.26
C ASP A 7 -10.45 -0.06 -26.13
N VAL A 8 -10.70 1.25 -26.25
CA VAL A 8 -10.52 2.18 -25.14
C VAL A 8 -11.72 2.02 -24.21
N LEU A 9 -11.59 1.06 -23.29
CA LEU A 9 -12.29 0.96 -22.01
C LEU A 9 -13.58 1.80 -21.92
N HIS A 10 -14.66 1.34 -22.56
CA HIS A 10 -16.01 1.71 -22.13
C HIS A 10 -16.36 0.93 -20.86
N ALA A 11 -15.54 1.08 -19.81
CA ALA A 11 -15.98 0.71 -18.48
C ALA A 11 -17.10 1.70 -18.12
N GLU A 12 -18.29 1.17 -17.79
CA GLU A 12 -19.40 2.00 -17.33
C GLU A 12 -18.92 2.88 -16.17
N HIS A 13 -19.35 4.13 -16.15
CA HIS A 13 -18.94 5.13 -15.15
C HIS A 13 -19.10 4.59 -13.71
N ASP A 14 -20.15 3.80 -13.47
CA ASP A 14 -20.43 3.18 -12.18
C ASP A 14 -19.39 2.11 -11.79
N VAL A 15 -18.80 1.41 -12.76
CA VAL A 15 -17.70 0.46 -12.51
C VAL A 15 -16.42 1.20 -12.13
N LEU A 16 -16.12 2.31 -12.82
CA LEU A 16 -14.95 3.13 -12.53
C LEU A 16 -15.04 3.78 -11.14
N ALA A 17 -16.19 4.37 -10.81
CA ALA A 17 -16.44 4.94 -9.49
C ALA A 17 -16.32 3.89 -8.37
N ARG A 18 -16.85 2.67 -8.60
CA ARG A 18 -16.74 1.58 -7.63
C ARG A 18 -15.29 1.13 -7.41
N VAL A 19 -14.48 1.10 -8.48
CA VAL A 19 -13.06 0.74 -8.37
C VAL A 19 -12.30 1.82 -7.61
N ASP A 20 -12.57 3.09 -7.90
CA ASP A 20 -12.01 4.24 -7.17
C ASP A 20 -12.29 4.13 -5.66
N ASP A 21 -13.57 4.01 -5.28
CA ASP A 21 -14.01 3.86 -3.89
C ASP A 21 -13.33 2.67 -3.19
N GLN A 22 -13.21 1.53 -3.88
CA GLN A 22 -12.58 0.33 -3.33
C GLN A 22 -11.09 0.51 -3.05
N PHE A 23 -10.36 1.21 -3.91
CA PHE A 23 -8.94 1.44 -3.73
C PHE A 23 -8.67 2.54 -2.70
N ASP A 24 -9.53 3.54 -2.59
CA ASP A 24 -9.49 4.53 -1.51
C ASP A 24 -9.76 3.88 -0.14
N ASP A 25 -10.78 3.04 -0.04
CA ASP A 25 -11.07 2.25 1.17
C ASP A 25 -9.89 1.35 1.55
N LEU A 26 -9.25 0.73 0.55
CA LEU A 26 -8.10 -0.14 0.74
C LEU A 26 -6.87 0.65 1.23
N ALA A 27 -6.61 1.83 0.67
CA ALA A 27 -5.55 2.72 1.13
C ALA A 27 -5.77 3.14 2.60
N ALA A 28 -7.01 3.51 2.94
CA ALA A 28 -7.39 3.83 4.30
C ALA A 28 -7.21 2.63 5.26
N ALA A 29 -7.56 1.42 4.82
CA ALA A 29 -7.38 0.19 5.60
C ALA A 29 -5.90 -0.11 5.89
N PHE A 30 -5.03 0.02 4.88
CA PHE A 30 -3.58 -0.18 5.08
C PHE A 30 -2.98 0.86 6.03
N ARG A 31 -3.38 2.13 5.90
CA ARG A 31 -2.99 3.20 6.83
C ARG A 31 -3.46 2.87 8.25
N GLY A 32 -4.70 2.44 8.41
CA GLY A 32 -5.30 2.08 9.70
C GLY A 32 -4.63 0.88 10.38
N THR A 33 -4.06 -0.04 9.60
CA THR A 33 -3.39 -1.26 10.10
C THR A 33 -2.04 -0.98 10.78
N ARG A 34 -1.40 0.17 10.51
CA ARG A 34 -0.12 0.54 11.12
C ARG A 34 -0.19 0.70 12.64
N THR A 35 -1.28 1.24 13.17
CA THR A 35 -1.44 1.44 14.61
C THR A 35 -1.55 0.11 15.37
N PRO A 36 -2.42 -0.84 14.97
CA PRO A 36 -2.43 -2.19 15.53
C PRO A 36 -1.07 -2.91 15.44
N LEU A 37 -0.37 -2.78 14.31
CA LEU A 37 0.94 -3.39 14.11
C LEU A 37 1.96 -2.92 15.16
N ARG A 38 2.03 -1.61 15.42
CA ARG A 38 2.90 -1.05 16.47
C ARG A 38 2.54 -1.61 17.85
N GLY A 39 1.25 -1.69 18.16
CA GLY A 39 0.77 -2.29 19.41
C GLY A 39 1.17 -3.77 19.54
N HIS A 40 1.16 -4.54 18.45
CA HIS A 40 1.63 -5.94 18.47
C HIS A 40 3.13 -6.06 18.71
N VAL A 41 3.95 -5.19 18.11
CA VAL A 41 5.40 -5.14 18.34
C VAL A 41 5.71 -4.81 19.80
N GLU A 42 5.01 -3.83 20.37
CA GLU A 42 5.13 -3.48 21.79
C GLU A 42 4.72 -4.65 22.69
N ALA A 43 3.58 -5.29 22.41
CA ALA A 43 3.11 -6.45 23.17
C ALA A 43 4.10 -7.64 23.12
N ILE A 44 4.78 -7.86 21.99
CA ILE A 44 5.84 -8.89 21.87
C ILE A 44 7.02 -8.55 22.78
N ARG A 45 7.45 -7.29 22.83
CA ARG A 45 8.55 -6.84 23.69
C ARG A 45 8.19 -6.94 25.16
N ASP A 46 7.01 -6.47 25.54
CA ASP A 46 6.55 -6.46 26.92
C ASP A 46 6.28 -7.88 27.44
N GLY A 47 5.71 -8.75 26.59
CA GLY A 47 5.43 -10.14 26.92
C GLY A 47 6.68 -11.03 27.01
N ALA A 48 7.82 -10.59 26.48
CA ALA A 48 9.06 -11.36 26.45
C ALA A 48 9.78 -11.42 27.81
N GLY A 49 9.50 -10.49 28.73
CA GLY A 49 10.14 -10.46 30.05
C GLY A 49 11.67 -10.44 29.96
N GLU A 50 12.34 -11.40 30.58
CA GLU A 50 13.81 -11.52 30.57
C GLU A 50 14.41 -11.77 29.17
N LEU A 51 13.59 -12.23 28.21
CA LEU A 51 14.00 -12.45 26.81
C LEU A 51 13.83 -11.19 25.94
N ALA A 52 13.30 -10.09 26.48
CA ALA A 52 13.02 -8.87 25.71
C ALA A 52 14.25 -8.36 24.95
N GLY A 53 15.42 -8.38 25.57
CA GLY A 53 16.67 -7.97 24.92
C GLY A 53 17.08 -8.85 23.72
N ALA A 54 16.72 -10.14 23.72
CA ALA A 54 16.99 -11.05 22.62
C ALA A 54 15.97 -10.91 21.47
N LEU A 55 14.73 -10.49 21.80
CA LEU A 55 13.64 -10.33 20.83
C LEU A 55 13.54 -8.91 20.27
N ASP A 56 14.14 -7.91 20.92
CA ASP A 56 13.99 -6.50 20.53
C ASP A 56 14.41 -6.22 19.09
N ALA A 57 15.57 -6.74 18.66
CA ALA A 57 16.03 -6.58 17.29
C ALA A 57 15.06 -7.21 16.27
N GLY A 58 14.56 -8.41 16.55
CA GLY A 58 13.59 -9.10 15.70
C GLY A 58 12.23 -8.41 15.66
N ALA A 59 11.73 -7.96 16.80
CA ALA A 59 10.47 -7.21 16.91
C ALA A 59 10.55 -5.86 16.19
N THR A 60 11.70 -5.18 16.29
CA THR A 60 11.98 -3.94 15.55
C THR A 60 11.99 -4.19 14.04
N ALA A 61 12.75 -5.20 13.59
CA ALA A 61 12.83 -5.55 12.17
C ALA A 61 11.46 -5.96 11.60
N PHE A 62 10.68 -6.74 12.36
CA PHE A 62 9.31 -7.09 12.02
C PHE A 62 8.42 -5.85 11.86
N GLY A 63 8.47 -4.92 12.83
CA GLY A 63 7.70 -3.67 12.76
C GLY A 63 8.06 -2.82 11.53
N LEU A 64 9.35 -2.62 11.28
CA LEU A 64 9.84 -1.81 10.16
C LEU A 64 9.49 -2.42 8.80
N SER A 65 9.66 -3.73 8.65
CA SER A 65 9.36 -4.43 7.39
C SER A 65 7.86 -4.37 7.05
N TRP A 66 6.98 -4.56 8.04
CA TRP A 66 5.55 -4.46 7.81
C TRP A 66 5.07 -3.01 7.61
N ASP A 67 5.68 -2.02 8.27
CA ASP A 67 5.38 -0.61 8.03
C ASP A 67 5.72 -0.21 6.58
N ALA A 68 6.86 -0.68 6.06
CA ALA A 68 7.27 -0.49 4.67
C ALA A 68 6.29 -1.17 3.69
N VAL A 69 5.91 -2.43 3.93
CA VAL A 69 4.93 -3.15 3.10
C VAL A 69 3.58 -2.41 3.07
N LEU A 70 3.06 -2.02 4.23
CA LEU A 70 1.81 -1.26 4.31
C LEU A 70 1.92 0.11 3.62
N GLY A 71 3.10 0.74 3.63
CA GLY A 71 3.39 1.96 2.87
C GLY A 71 3.36 1.80 1.37
N VAL A 72 3.95 0.74 0.83
CA VAL A 72 3.88 0.45 -0.60
C VAL A 72 2.45 0.15 -1.02
N LEU A 73 1.71 -0.62 -0.21
CA LEU A 73 0.33 -0.98 -0.49
C LEU A 73 -0.63 0.23 -0.44
N GLU A 74 -0.48 1.12 0.55
CA GLU A 74 -1.22 2.39 0.63
C GLU A 74 -0.97 3.27 -0.61
N GLN A 75 0.31 3.47 -0.97
CA GLN A 75 0.67 4.29 -2.14
C GLN A 75 0.13 3.68 -3.42
N THR A 76 0.30 2.38 -3.62
CA THR A 76 -0.18 1.68 -4.81
C THR A 76 -1.70 1.79 -4.94
N ALA A 77 -2.42 1.61 -3.84
CA ALA A 77 -3.88 1.75 -3.84
C ALA A 77 -4.31 3.19 -4.18
N GLY A 78 -3.68 4.20 -3.57
CA GLY A 78 -3.96 5.60 -3.88
C GLY A 78 -3.62 5.99 -5.32
N LEU A 79 -2.58 5.40 -5.92
CA LEU A 79 -2.26 5.61 -7.34
C LEU A 79 -3.30 5.00 -8.27
N VAL A 80 -3.83 3.82 -7.93
CA VAL A 80 -4.89 3.21 -8.73
C VAL A 80 -6.14 4.08 -8.65
N ALA A 81 -6.60 4.43 -7.44
CA ALA A 81 -7.73 5.35 -7.26
C ALA A 81 -7.55 6.65 -8.07
N GLY A 82 -6.41 7.33 -7.88
CA GLY A 82 -6.11 8.60 -8.57
C GLY A 82 -6.01 8.53 -10.10
N ASN A 83 -5.86 7.34 -10.71
CA ASN A 83 -5.73 7.17 -12.16
C ASN A 83 -6.89 6.40 -12.81
N VAL A 84 -7.80 5.80 -12.03
CA VAL A 84 -8.96 5.09 -12.57
C VAL A 84 -9.86 6.06 -13.35
N GLY A 85 -10.24 5.66 -14.57
CA GLY A 85 -11.12 6.46 -15.43
C GLY A 85 -10.47 7.67 -16.12
N ARG A 86 -9.16 7.92 -15.91
CA ARG A 86 -8.42 8.98 -16.61
C ARG A 86 -7.84 8.48 -17.93
N LEU A 87 -7.97 9.29 -18.98
CA LEU A 87 -7.37 9.03 -20.31
C LEU A 87 -5.86 9.30 -20.35
N SER A 88 -5.32 9.93 -19.30
CA SER A 88 -3.89 10.23 -19.13
C SER A 88 -3.47 9.81 -17.73
N VAL A 89 -2.39 9.02 -17.65
CA VAL A 89 -1.73 8.67 -16.39
C VAL A 89 -0.98 9.89 -15.90
N ASP A 90 -1.20 10.26 -14.64
CA ASP A 90 -0.37 11.26 -13.97
C ASP A 90 1.00 10.65 -13.65
N LEU A 91 1.97 10.88 -14.55
CA LEU A 91 3.32 10.33 -14.43
C LEU A 91 4.09 10.95 -13.24
N GLU A 92 3.72 12.14 -12.78
CA GLU A 92 4.32 12.77 -11.60
C GLU A 92 3.83 12.08 -10.32
N ALA A 93 2.55 11.68 -10.27
CA ALA A 93 2.04 10.85 -9.20
C ALA A 93 2.64 9.43 -9.21
N VAL A 94 2.83 8.84 -10.39
CA VAL A 94 3.34 7.46 -10.56
C VAL A 94 4.86 7.34 -10.33
N ASP A 95 5.61 8.45 -10.36
CA ASP A 95 7.03 8.50 -9.98
C ASP A 95 7.22 8.34 -8.47
N VAL A 96 6.73 7.22 -7.93
CA VAL A 96 7.03 6.76 -6.59
C VAL A 96 8.49 6.35 -6.60
N ASP A 97 9.30 7.18 -5.96
CA ASP A 97 10.74 7.05 -5.81
C ASP A 97 11.16 5.56 -5.73
N ALA A 98 11.71 5.05 -6.84
CA ALA A 98 12.12 3.65 -7.01
C ALA A 98 13.24 3.22 -6.05
N SER A 99 13.66 4.14 -5.16
CA SER A 99 14.63 3.95 -4.08
C SER A 99 14.12 3.07 -2.94
N THR A 100 12.83 2.75 -2.87
CA THR A 100 12.26 1.85 -1.85
C THR A 100 12.63 0.39 -2.14
N SER A 101 13.84 0.00 -1.76
CA SER A 101 14.28 -1.39 -1.69
C SER A 101 14.02 -1.93 -0.27
N ILE A 102 13.19 -2.97 -0.16
CA ILE A 102 13.07 -3.74 1.08
C ILE A 102 14.20 -4.76 1.08
N THR A 103 15.33 -4.39 1.68
CA THR A 103 16.41 -5.36 1.97
C THR A 103 16.05 -6.10 3.25
N LEU A 104 15.74 -7.40 3.12
CA LEU A 104 15.47 -8.33 4.23
C LEU A 104 16.77 -8.80 4.90
#